data_AF-A0A5J5N206-F1
#
_entry.id   AF-A0A5J5N206-F1
#
_cell.length_a   1.000
_cell.length_b   1.000
_cell.length_c   1.000
_cell.angle_alpha   90.00
_cell.angle_beta   90.00
_cell.angle_gamma   90.00
#
_symmetry.space_group_name_H-M   'P 1'
#
loop_
_entity.id
_entity.type
_entity.pdbx_description
1 polymer ?
#
loop_
_entity_poly.entity_id
_entity_poly.type
_entity_poly.pdbx_seq_one_letter_code
_entity_poly.pdbx_strand_id
1 'polypeptide(L)'
;KGESSGKNATLPAVFKAPIRPDIVNFVPTNLCKNDRQPYAVSELAGGGTHRSGQGLLEILNTMQKRYAICSALAASALPALVISKGHHIEEIPELPLVVEDKVEGYKKTKEVVLLLKKLKAWNDIKKVYASQRMRAGKGKMRNPHCIQRRGPCIIYNEDKGIIKAFRNIPGITLLNVSKMNILKLALGGHVGPCGTIWTESVFQKLDELYGTWHKAASLKSNYNLPMHKMLNTDLSRILESPEIQRALRAPCKKIHRSVLKKNPLKNLRIMLRLNPYAKTMHQNTILQQAKNHKIHMDKAAAALEAKSDQKGVEGKKPVVGNKEKKAVGNKKLKKPAVGKKAAGTKKPAAEKEPTEKKPTSEEKKTAA
;
A
#
# COMPACT_ATOMS: atom_id res chain seq x y z
N LYS A 1 28.65 -26.79 15.43
CA LYS A 1 29.50 -25.56 15.54
C LYS A 1 28.62 -24.38 15.11
N GLY A 2 29.02 -23.48 14.20
CA GLY A 2 28.08 -22.54 13.54
C GLY A 2 27.49 -23.12 12.24
N GLU A 3 27.45 -24.45 12.19
CA GLU A 3 27.31 -25.31 11.02
C GLU A 3 26.25 -26.36 11.33
N SER A 4 25.57 -26.88 10.30
CA SER A 4 24.61 -27.98 10.46
C SER A 4 25.25 -29.19 11.15
N SER A 5 24.48 -29.86 12.01
CA SER A 5 24.87 -31.09 12.70
C SER A 5 24.63 -32.36 11.87
N GLY A 6 24.08 -32.23 10.65
CA GLY A 6 23.67 -33.36 9.80
C GLY A 6 22.38 -34.05 10.24
N LYS A 7 21.84 -33.73 11.43
CA LYS A 7 20.50 -34.14 11.86
C LYS A 7 19.44 -33.34 11.11
N ASN A 8 18.38 -34.03 10.66
CA ASN A 8 17.20 -33.40 10.07
C ASN A 8 15.97 -33.70 10.93
N ALA A 9 15.08 -32.70 11.09
CA ALA A 9 13.79 -32.85 11.75
C ALA A 9 12.67 -32.44 10.79
N THR A 10 11.56 -33.17 10.78
CA THR A 10 10.37 -32.80 9.99
C THR A 10 9.71 -31.55 10.60
N LEU A 11 9.37 -30.56 9.77
CA LEU A 11 8.71 -29.33 10.22
C LEU A 11 7.32 -29.64 10.84
N PRO A 12 7.10 -29.37 12.14
CA PRO A 12 5.84 -29.68 12.83
C PRO A 12 4.61 -29.03 12.19
N ALA A 13 3.47 -29.72 12.23
CA ALA A 13 2.26 -29.30 11.52
C ALA A 13 1.73 -27.93 12.00
N VAL A 14 2.01 -27.56 13.25
CA VAL A 14 1.64 -26.25 13.82
C VAL A 14 2.24 -25.06 13.07
N PHE A 15 3.39 -25.21 12.40
CA PHE A 15 3.98 -24.13 11.60
C PHE A 15 3.25 -23.89 10.27
N LYS A 16 2.44 -24.84 9.82
CA LYS A 16 1.59 -24.70 8.63
C LYS A 16 0.18 -24.18 8.97
N ALA A 17 -0.13 -23.95 10.25
CA ALA A 17 -1.45 -23.53 10.70
C ALA A 17 -1.89 -22.16 10.12
N PRO A 18 -3.21 -21.92 9.93
CA PRO A 18 -3.71 -20.65 9.43
C PRO A 18 -3.32 -19.45 10.31
N ILE A 19 -2.72 -18.43 9.69
CA ILE A 19 -2.28 -17.20 10.35
C ILE A 19 -3.46 -16.22 10.41
N ARG A 20 -3.96 -15.93 11.62
CA ARG A 20 -5.04 -14.96 11.86
C ARG A 20 -4.58 -13.77 12.70
N PRO A 21 -4.17 -12.65 12.07
CA PRO A 21 -3.72 -11.46 12.81
C PRO A 21 -4.84 -10.80 13.61
N ASP A 22 -6.10 -11.01 13.24
CA ASP A 22 -7.28 -10.55 13.99
C ASP A 22 -7.40 -11.25 15.36
N ILE A 23 -7.29 -12.59 15.40
CA ILE A 23 -7.23 -13.36 16.65
C ILE A 23 -5.98 -13.00 17.45
N VAL A 24 -4.82 -12.89 16.78
CA VAL A 24 -3.54 -12.61 17.42
C VAL A 24 -3.43 -11.16 17.92
N ASN A 25 -4.32 -10.25 17.49
CA ASN A 25 -4.49 -8.94 18.12
C ASN A 25 -5.50 -8.98 19.28
N PHE A 26 -6.67 -9.58 19.06
CA PHE A 26 -7.76 -9.68 20.04
C PHE A 26 -7.33 -10.38 21.34
N VAL A 27 -6.69 -11.56 21.23
CA VAL A 27 -6.36 -12.40 22.40
C VAL A 27 -5.33 -11.72 23.32
N PRO A 28 -4.18 -11.20 22.84
CA PRO A 28 -3.25 -10.42 23.67
C PRO A 28 -3.84 -9.13 24.23
N THR A 29 -4.65 -8.39 23.46
CA THR A 29 -5.26 -7.12 23.92
C THR A 29 -6.11 -7.35 25.17
N ASN A 30 -6.84 -8.46 25.21
CA ASN A 30 -7.72 -8.81 26.32
C ASN A 30 -6.95 -9.49 27.46
N LEU A 31 -6.03 -10.42 27.18
CA LEU A 31 -5.16 -11.02 28.20
C LEU A 31 -4.28 -10.00 28.93
N CYS A 32 -3.79 -8.96 28.24
CA CYS A 32 -2.98 -7.88 28.83
C CYS A 32 -3.79 -6.95 29.77
N LYS A 33 -5.10 -7.17 29.94
CA LYS A 33 -5.90 -6.53 30.99
C LYS A 33 -5.75 -7.26 32.33
N ASN A 34 -5.52 -8.57 32.29
CA ASN A 34 -5.49 -9.42 33.49
C ASN A 34 -4.20 -9.26 34.31
N ASP A 35 -3.11 -8.80 33.70
CA ASP A 35 -1.84 -8.46 34.39
C ASP A 35 -1.88 -7.06 35.05
N ARG A 36 -3.01 -6.35 35.03
CA ARG A 36 -3.13 -4.98 35.58
C ARG A 36 -3.50 -4.99 37.06
N GLN A 37 -2.76 -4.21 37.84
CA GLN A 37 -3.16 -3.89 39.21
C GLN A 37 -4.37 -2.92 39.19
N PRO A 38 -5.36 -3.09 40.09
CA PRO A 38 -6.45 -2.13 40.26
C PRO A 38 -5.90 -0.81 40.82
N TYR A 39 -6.59 0.29 40.51
CA TYR A 39 -6.33 1.60 41.09
C TYR A 39 -7.66 2.33 41.31
N ALA A 40 -7.77 3.03 42.43
CA ALA A 40 -8.91 3.83 42.81
C ALA A 40 -8.44 5.11 43.52
N VAL A 41 -9.33 6.09 43.65
CA VAL A 41 -9.16 7.19 44.60
C VAL A 41 -9.69 6.73 45.96
N SER A 42 -9.21 7.30 47.07
CA SER A 42 -9.78 7.03 48.40
C SER A 42 -11.28 7.34 48.42
N GLU A 43 -12.08 6.45 48.99
CA GLU A 43 -13.55 6.59 49.08
C GLU A 43 -13.98 7.83 49.89
N LEU A 44 -13.11 8.31 50.78
CA LEU A 44 -13.33 9.50 51.60
C LEU A 44 -12.96 10.82 50.88
N ALA A 45 -12.35 10.76 49.69
CA ALA A 45 -11.92 11.96 48.96
C ALA A 45 -13.09 12.62 48.21
N GLY A 46 -13.65 13.68 48.78
CA GLY A 46 -14.77 14.46 48.22
C GLY A 46 -16.14 14.12 48.79
N GLY A 47 -16.28 12.94 49.42
CA GLY A 47 -17.38 12.59 50.32
C GLY A 47 -18.62 11.95 49.67
N GLY A 48 -19.19 10.98 50.39
CA GLY A 48 -20.64 10.75 50.44
C GLY A 48 -21.30 9.82 49.42
N THR A 49 -20.64 9.41 48.32
CA THR A 49 -21.28 8.49 47.34
C THR A 49 -20.38 7.33 46.91
N HIS A 50 -20.77 6.11 47.29
CA HIS A 50 -20.05 4.89 46.93
C HIS A 50 -20.23 4.57 45.44
N ARG A 51 -19.11 4.38 44.73
CA ARG A 51 -19.10 3.86 43.36
C ARG A 51 -18.12 2.70 43.26
N SER A 52 -18.65 1.48 43.28
CA SER A 52 -17.86 0.26 43.13
C SER A 52 -17.13 0.24 41.77
N GLY A 53 -15.82 -0.06 41.81
CA GLY A 53 -15.01 -0.23 40.61
C GLY A 53 -15.41 -1.50 39.87
N GLN A 54 -15.80 -1.39 38.61
CA GLN A 54 -16.11 -2.57 37.77
C GLN A 54 -14.84 -3.40 37.50
N GLY A 55 -14.99 -4.72 37.51
CA GLY A 55 -13.88 -5.66 37.38
C GLY A 55 -13.13 -5.54 36.04
N LEU A 56 -11.79 -5.48 36.12
CA LEU A 56 -10.88 -5.28 34.98
C LEU A 56 -10.46 -6.58 34.26
N LEU A 57 -10.99 -7.74 34.68
CA LEU A 57 -10.58 -9.07 34.22
C LEU A 57 -11.44 -9.56 33.05
N GLU A 58 -10.79 -10.05 31.98
CA GLU A 58 -11.46 -10.63 30.83
C GLU A 58 -11.12 -12.12 30.65
N ILE A 59 -12.17 -12.93 30.61
CA ILE A 59 -12.10 -14.37 30.36
C ILE A 59 -12.24 -14.60 28.85
N LEU A 60 -11.28 -15.33 28.27
CA LEU A 60 -11.32 -15.76 26.87
C LEU A 60 -11.39 -17.28 26.76
N ASN A 61 -12.07 -17.75 25.72
CA ASN A 61 -12.17 -19.17 25.37
C ASN A 61 -10.78 -19.80 25.16
N THR A 62 -10.54 -20.97 25.75
CA THR A 62 -9.29 -21.73 25.64
C THR A 62 -8.94 -22.07 24.20
N MET A 63 -9.92 -22.33 23.33
CA MET A 63 -9.71 -22.60 21.91
C MET A 63 -9.22 -21.35 21.15
N GLN A 64 -9.71 -20.15 21.49
CA GLN A 64 -9.19 -18.90 20.92
C GLN A 64 -7.73 -18.65 21.36
N LYS A 65 -7.41 -18.91 22.64
CA LYS A 65 -6.03 -18.84 23.15
C LYS A 65 -5.10 -19.82 22.42
N ARG A 66 -5.54 -21.06 22.21
CA ARG A 66 -4.79 -22.09 21.46
C ARG A 66 -4.61 -21.70 19.98
N TYR A 67 -5.65 -21.17 19.33
CA TYR A 67 -5.58 -20.68 17.94
C TYR A 67 -4.56 -19.54 17.80
N ALA A 68 -4.60 -18.55 18.70
CA ALA A 68 -3.67 -17.42 18.68
C ALA A 68 -2.20 -17.87 18.73
N ILE A 69 -1.89 -18.88 19.56
CA ILE A 69 -0.53 -19.44 19.63
C ILE A 69 -0.18 -20.14 18.30
N CYS A 70 -1.06 -20.95 17.72
CA CYS A 70 -0.80 -21.59 16.42
C CYS A 70 -0.50 -20.57 15.31
N SER A 71 -1.33 -19.52 15.19
CA SER A 71 -1.11 -18.45 14.21
C SER A 71 0.18 -17.67 14.45
N ALA A 72 0.60 -17.48 15.72
CA ALA A 72 1.87 -16.83 16.04
C ALA A 72 3.09 -17.72 15.70
N LEU A 73 2.99 -19.04 15.94
CA LEU A 73 4.03 -20.00 15.60
C LEU A 73 4.21 -20.12 14.08
N ALA A 74 3.13 -20.32 13.34
CA ALA A 74 3.15 -20.32 11.87
C ALA A 74 3.73 -19.02 11.29
N ALA A 75 3.36 -17.87 11.85
CA ALA A 75 3.94 -16.58 11.44
C ALA A 75 5.45 -16.45 11.73
N SER A 76 5.99 -17.16 12.74
CA SER A 76 7.42 -17.13 13.05
C SER A 76 8.30 -17.92 12.07
N ALA A 77 7.71 -18.82 11.28
CA ALA A 77 8.42 -19.57 10.23
C ALA A 77 8.48 -18.82 8.88
N LEU A 78 7.79 -17.68 8.73
CA LEU A 78 7.78 -16.90 7.48
C LEU A 78 8.75 -15.71 7.56
N PRO A 79 9.88 -15.71 6.80
CA PRO A 79 10.90 -14.67 6.91
C PRO A 79 10.35 -13.25 6.68
N ALA A 80 9.45 -13.08 5.72
CA ALA A 80 8.84 -11.79 5.41
C ALA A 80 8.09 -11.17 6.62
N LEU A 81 7.40 -11.98 7.43
CA LEU A 81 6.71 -11.49 8.62
C LEU A 81 7.70 -11.10 9.71
N VAL A 82 8.72 -11.91 9.96
CA VAL A 82 9.77 -11.65 10.97
C VAL A 82 10.61 -10.41 10.61
N ILE A 83 10.92 -10.20 9.32
CA ILE A 83 11.54 -8.97 8.80
C ILE A 83 10.60 -7.78 8.99
N SER A 84 9.31 -7.89 8.64
CA SER A 84 8.35 -6.77 8.75
C SER A 84 8.18 -6.26 10.20
N LYS A 85 8.32 -7.15 11.19
CA LYS A 85 8.32 -6.80 12.62
C LYS A 85 9.62 -6.10 13.07
N GLY A 86 10.66 -6.19 12.25
CA GLY A 86 11.91 -5.46 12.38
C GLY A 86 13.01 -6.21 13.14
N HIS A 87 13.05 -7.53 13.09
CA HIS A 87 14.20 -8.32 13.53
C HIS A 87 15.28 -8.39 12.45
N HIS A 88 16.57 -8.38 12.82
CA HIS A 88 17.65 -8.63 11.86
C HIS A 88 17.93 -10.12 11.72
N ILE A 89 17.52 -10.68 10.59
CA ILE A 89 17.63 -12.11 10.27
C ILE A 89 18.35 -12.37 8.94
N GLU A 90 18.85 -11.32 8.29
CA GLU A 90 19.46 -11.33 6.95
C GLU A 90 20.66 -12.28 6.80
N GLU A 91 21.42 -12.50 7.88
CA GLU A 91 22.59 -13.40 7.86
C GLU A 91 22.29 -14.83 8.36
N ILE A 92 21.11 -15.08 8.93
CA ILE A 92 20.73 -16.34 9.59
C ILE A 92 20.52 -17.43 8.52
N PRO A 93 21.08 -18.64 8.68
CA PRO A 93 21.06 -19.66 7.63
C PRO A 93 19.67 -20.23 7.31
N GLU A 94 18.79 -20.33 8.32
CA GLU A 94 17.49 -20.98 8.20
C GLU A 94 16.44 -20.37 9.15
N LEU A 95 15.17 -20.49 8.77
CA LEU A 95 14.01 -20.13 9.57
C LEU A 95 12.91 -21.20 9.35
N PRO A 96 12.35 -21.80 10.40
CA PRO A 96 12.70 -21.65 11.83
C PRO A 96 14.09 -22.22 12.17
N LEU A 97 14.81 -21.57 13.10
CA LEU A 97 16.18 -21.93 13.47
C LEU A 97 16.21 -22.94 14.64
N VAL A 98 16.77 -24.13 14.40
CA VAL A 98 16.83 -25.21 15.39
C VAL A 98 18.28 -25.45 15.85
N VAL A 99 18.47 -25.77 17.14
CA VAL A 99 19.79 -25.94 17.76
C VAL A 99 19.79 -27.19 18.67
N GLU A 100 20.93 -27.86 18.78
CA GLU A 100 21.11 -29.04 19.65
C GLU A 100 20.72 -28.77 21.12
N ASP A 101 20.09 -29.75 21.78
CA ASP A 101 19.67 -29.66 23.20
C ASP A 101 20.81 -29.38 24.20
N LYS A 102 22.08 -29.48 23.78
CA LYS A 102 23.26 -29.06 24.56
C LYS A 102 23.17 -27.60 25.04
N VAL A 103 22.40 -26.75 24.36
CA VAL A 103 22.14 -25.36 24.76
C VAL A 103 21.33 -25.27 26.06
N GLU A 104 20.48 -26.25 26.38
CA GLU A 104 19.72 -26.26 27.64
C GLU A 104 20.63 -26.35 28.88
N GLY A 105 21.76 -27.05 28.75
CA GLY A 105 22.75 -27.27 29.80
C GLY A 105 23.77 -26.15 29.98
N TYR A 106 23.69 -25.06 29.21
CA TYR A 106 24.61 -23.92 29.34
C TYR A 106 24.45 -23.24 30.71
N LYS A 107 25.58 -22.84 31.31
CA LYS A 107 25.62 -22.26 32.67
C LYS A 107 26.19 -20.85 32.69
N LYS A 108 27.00 -20.44 31.71
CA LYS A 108 27.64 -19.12 31.67
C LYS A 108 27.13 -18.28 30.50
N THR A 109 26.85 -17.01 30.77
CA THR A 109 26.49 -16.00 29.76
C THR A 109 27.52 -15.88 28.62
N LYS A 110 28.80 -16.14 28.89
CA LYS A 110 29.87 -16.15 27.88
C LYS A 110 29.66 -17.22 26.80
N GLU A 111 29.22 -18.43 27.18
CA GLU A 111 28.90 -19.54 26.26
C GLU A 111 27.74 -19.14 25.33
N VAL A 112 26.70 -18.54 25.92
CA VAL A 112 25.51 -18.04 25.22
C VAL A 112 25.84 -16.93 24.21
N VAL A 113 26.63 -15.92 24.59
CA VAL A 113 27.03 -14.84 23.67
C VAL A 113 27.86 -15.39 22.50
N LEU A 114 28.69 -16.41 22.75
CA LEU A 114 29.48 -17.07 21.72
C LEU A 114 28.59 -17.89 20.76
N LEU A 115 27.57 -18.59 21.26
CA LEU A 115 26.56 -19.26 20.44
C LEU A 115 25.80 -18.25 19.55
N LEU A 116 25.25 -17.18 20.12
CA LEU A 116 24.43 -16.21 19.40
C LEU A 116 25.22 -15.43 18.33
N LYS A 117 26.55 -15.31 18.50
CA LYS A 117 27.46 -14.83 17.45
C LYS A 117 27.65 -15.86 16.34
N LYS A 118 27.83 -17.15 16.65
CA LYS A 118 27.96 -18.23 15.65
C LYS A 118 26.67 -18.47 14.86
N LEU A 119 25.51 -18.31 15.48
CA LEU A 119 24.19 -18.32 14.84
C LEU A 119 23.85 -16.98 14.13
N LYS A 120 24.75 -16.01 14.16
CA LYS A 120 24.63 -14.63 13.61
C LYS A 120 23.46 -13.77 14.11
N ALA A 121 22.53 -14.33 14.90
CA ALA A 121 21.45 -13.64 15.61
C ALA A 121 21.91 -12.49 16.54
N TRP A 122 23.22 -12.37 16.83
CA TRP A 122 23.79 -11.28 17.63
C TRP A 122 23.49 -9.86 17.10
N ASN A 123 23.25 -9.69 15.79
CA ASN A 123 22.90 -8.36 15.24
C ASN A 123 21.52 -7.86 15.71
N ASP A 124 20.55 -8.75 15.95
CA ASP A 124 19.27 -8.37 16.56
C ASP A 124 19.45 -7.90 18.01
N ILE A 125 20.40 -8.49 18.73
CA ILE A 125 20.76 -8.09 20.10
C ILE A 125 21.51 -6.76 20.11
N LYS A 126 22.40 -6.48 19.14
CA LYS A 126 22.95 -5.12 18.93
C LYS A 126 21.84 -4.09 18.74
N LYS A 127 20.78 -4.41 17.98
CA LYS A 127 19.60 -3.55 17.79
C LYS A 127 18.84 -3.29 19.09
N VAL A 128 18.77 -4.28 19.99
CA VAL A 128 18.21 -4.07 21.34
C VAL A 128 19.06 -3.08 22.12
N TYR A 129 20.38 -3.27 22.23
CA TYR A 129 21.28 -2.34 22.92
C TYR A 129 21.15 -0.91 22.37
N ALA A 130 21.24 -0.72 21.05
CA ALA A 130 21.07 0.58 20.39
C ALA A 130 19.67 1.21 20.57
N SER A 131 18.67 0.44 21.00
CA SER A 131 17.31 0.93 21.26
C SER A 131 17.03 1.32 22.72
N GLN A 132 18.00 1.12 23.62
CA GLN A 132 17.85 1.46 25.04
C GLN A 132 17.78 2.98 25.22
N ARG A 133 16.66 3.47 25.74
CA ARG A 133 16.43 4.91 25.97
C ARG A 133 15.49 5.17 27.14
N MET A 134 15.53 6.39 27.67
CA MET A 134 14.59 6.84 28.70
C MET A 134 13.15 6.86 28.17
N ARG A 135 12.19 6.53 29.03
CA ARG A 135 10.76 6.59 28.75
C ARG A 135 10.29 8.05 28.63
N ALA A 136 9.44 8.35 27.65
CA ALA A 136 8.82 9.66 27.52
C ALA A 136 7.72 9.90 28.58
N GLY A 137 7.50 11.16 28.94
CA GLY A 137 6.40 11.58 29.82
C GLY A 137 6.49 11.13 31.29
N LYS A 138 5.35 11.19 31.99
CA LYS A 138 5.22 10.92 33.43
C LYS A 138 5.50 9.46 33.83
N GLY A 139 5.52 8.53 32.86
CA GLY A 139 5.78 7.11 33.11
C GLY A 139 7.15 6.80 33.73
N LYS A 140 8.12 7.72 33.65
CA LYS A 140 9.40 7.64 34.38
C LYS A 140 9.17 7.52 35.89
N MET A 141 8.39 8.43 36.46
CA MET A 141 8.13 8.55 37.90
C MET A 141 7.38 7.37 38.52
N ARG A 142 6.76 6.52 37.71
CA ARG A 142 5.94 5.37 38.16
C ARG A 142 6.62 4.01 37.97
N ASN A 143 7.86 4.01 37.46
CA ASN A 143 8.54 2.86 36.87
C ASN A 143 7.82 2.24 35.65
N PRO A 144 8.56 1.55 34.75
CA PRO A 144 10.01 1.56 34.59
C PRO A 144 10.52 2.83 33.89
N HIS A 145 11.70 3.28 34.30
CA HIS A 145 12.36 4.49 33.77
C HIS A 145 12.84 4.36 32.32
N CYS A 146 13.32 3.18 31.92
CA CYS A 146 13.87 2.90 30.59
C CYS A 146 12.93 2.06 29.72
N ILE A 147 13.14 2.12 28.41
CA ILE A 147 12.50 1.26 27.40
C ILE A 147 13.55 0.73 26.41
N GLN A 148 13.29 -0.45 25.85
CA GLN A 148 14.13 -1.13 24.86
C GLN A 148 13.25 -2.01 23.95
N ARG A 149 13.73 -2.38 22.76
CA ARG A 149 13.10 -3.40 21.92
C ARG A 149 13.19 -4.79 22.56
N ARG A 150 12.39 -5.72 22.07
CA ARG A 150 12.56 -7.17 22.30
C ARG A 150 13.43 -7.74 21.18
N GLY A 151 14.28 -8.69 21.51
CA GLY A 151 15.16 -9.40 20.58
C GLY A 151 14.63 -10.80 20.25
N PRO A 152 15.49 -11.81 20.07
CA PRO A 152 15.06 -13.18 19.81
C PRO A 152 14.42 -13.83 21.05
N CYS A 153 13.60 -14.85 20.79
CA CYS A 153 13.02 -15.70 21.82
C CYS A 153 13.65 -17.09 21.74
N ILE A 154 14.12 -17.63 22.87
CA ILE A 154 14.55 -19.03 22.94
C ILE A 154 13.41 -19.85 23.56
N ILE A 155 13.03 -20.91 22.85
CA ILE A 155 12.00 -21.86 23.27
C ILE A 155 12.70 -23.19 23.58
N TYR A 156 12.55 -23.64 24.83
CA TYR A 156 13.24 -24.79 25.39
C TYR A 156 12.25 -25.78 26.04
N ASN A 157 12.68 -27.02 26.27
CA ASN A 157 11.88 -28.08 26.86
C ASN A 157 12.13 -28.17 28.37
N GLU A 158 13.40 -28.14 28.81
CA GLU A 158 13.79 -28.34 30.20
C GLU A 158 14.84 -27.30 30.66
N ASP A 159 14.77 -26.81 31.91
CA ASP A 159 15.79 -25.89 32.45
C ASP A 159 16.92 -26.66 33.13
N LYS A 160 17.99 -26.94 32.37
CA LYS A 160 19.24 -27.53 32.88
C LYS A 160 20.29 -26.45 33.23
N GLY A 161 19.91 -25.18 33.24
CA GLY A 161 20.78 -24.02 33.42
C GLY A 161 20.44 -22.84 32.51
N ILE A 162 19.75 -23.10 31.39
CA ILE A 162 19.41 -22.14 30.34
C ILE A 162 18.82 -20.82 30.87
N ILE A 163 17.95 -20.85 31.88
CA ILE A 163 17.36 -19.61 32.43
C ILE A 163 18.44 -18.74 33.06
N LYS A 164 19.38 -19.33 33.81
CA LYS A 164 20.48 -18.61 34.47
C LYS A 164 21.50 -18.08 33.45
N ALA A 165 21.76 -18.81 32.37
CA ALA A 165 22.72 -18.44 31.33
C ALA A 165 22.22 -17.35 30.39
N PHE A 166 20.91 -17.31 30.05
CA PHE A 166 20.36 -16.34 29.09
C PHE A 166 19.76 -15.07 29.73
N ARG A 167 19.25 -15.12 30.98
CA ARG A 167 18.48 -14.01 31.61
C ARG A 167 19.16 -12.64 31.66
N ASN A 168 20.49 -12.59 31.57
CA ASN A 168 21.27 -11.36 31.71
C ASN A 168 21.45 -10.59 30.38
N ILE A 169 21.04 -11.16 29.25
CA ILE A 169 21.18 -10.52 27.94
C ILE A 169 19.92 -9.71 27.63
N PRO A 170 20.01 -8.40 27.33
CA PRO A 170 18.84 -7.56 27.14
C PRO A 170 18.01 -7.98 25.92
N GLY A 171 16.70 -7.78 26.02
CA GLY A 171 15.73 -8.04 24.96
C GLY A 171 15.38 -9.51 24.73
N ILE A 172 16.23 -10.46 25.11
CA ILE A 172 15.96 -11.90 25.01
C ILE A 172 14.72 -12.27 25.84
N THR A 173 13.87 -13.13 25.29
CA THR A 173 12.75 -13.73 26.02
C THR A 173 12.88 -15.25 26.08
N LEU A 174 12.57 -15.82 27.24
CA LEU A 174 12.57 -17.27 27.46
C LEU A 174 11.13 -17.80 27.57
N LEU A 175 10.89 -18.94 26.93
CA LEU A 175 9.63 -19.67 26.93
C LEU A 175 9.88 -21.17 27.05
N ASN A 176 9.12 -21.84 27.91
CA ASN A 176 9.04 -23.29 27.92
C ASN A 176 7.95 -23.75 26.92
N VAL A 177 8.21 -24.80 26.13
CA VAL A 177 7.28 -25.28 25.10
C VAL A 177 5.90 -25.66 25.65
N SER A 178 5.84 -26.32 26.82
CA SER A 178 4.57 -26.71 27.46
C SER A 178 3.83 -25.52 28.09
N LYS A 179 4.49 -24.36 28.23
CA LYS A 179 3.95 -23.14 28.87
C LYS A 179 4.16 -21.90 27.97
N MET A 180 3.94 -22.05 26.67
CA MET A 180 3.99 -20.95 25.70
C MET A 180 2.96 -19.85 26.02
N ASN A 181 3.41 -18.59 26.01
CA ASN A 181 2.58 -17.42 26.32
C ASN A 181 2.48 -16.49 25.12
N ILE A 182 1.25 -16.25 24.64
CA ILE A 182 0.96 -15.37 23.51
C ILE A 182 1.40 -13.91 23.73
N LEU A 183 1.44 -13.40 24.97
CA LEU A 183 1.95 -12.06 25.29
C LEU A 183 3.46 -11.91 24.98
N LYS A 184 4.21 -13.01 24.98
CA LYS A 184 5.62 -13.07 24.58
C LYS A 184 5.79 -13.41 23.09
N LEU A 185 4.96 -14.29 22.53
CA LEU A 185 4.98 -14.70 21.11
C LEU A 185 4.32 -13.70 20.14
N ALA A 186 3.49 -12.77 20.62
CA ALA A 186 2.73 -11.81 19.83
C ALA A 186 2.77 -10.41 20.47
N LEU A 187 3.99 -9.91 20.70
CA LEU A 187 4.29 -8.61 21.32
C LEU A 187 3.56 -7.44 20.64
N GLY A 188 2.56 -6.92 21.36
CA GLY A 188 1.71 -5.80 20.94
C GLY A 188 0.57 -6.19 19.97
N GLY A 189 0.13 -7.45 19.96
CA GLY A 189 -0.99 -7.91 19.13
C GLY A 189 -0.65 -8.15 17.65
N HIS A 190 0.60 -7.97 17.26
CA HIS A 190 1.09 -8.29 15.92
C HIS A 190 1.56 -9.74 15.84
N VAL A 191 1.27 -10.41 14.72
CA VAL A 191 1.90 -11.68 14.32
C VAL A 191 3.40 -11.51 14.00
N GLY A 192 4.18 -12.57 14.16
CA GLY A 192 5.60 -12.62 13.75
C GLY A 192 6.69 -11.92 14.60
N PRO A 193 6.53 -11.60 15.90
CA PRO A 193 7.66 -11.14 16.73
C PRO A 193 8.51 -12.27 17.31
N CYS A 194 9.77 -11.92 17.54
CA CYS A 194 10.90 -12.78 17.86
C CYS A 194 11.30 -13.68 16.69
N GLY A 195 12.56 -13.54 16.24
CA GLY A 195 13.25 -14.68 15.65
C GLY A 195 13.30 -15.78 16.72
N THR A 196 12.57 -16.88 16.49
CA THR A 196 12.44 -17.98 17.44
C THR A 196 13.60 -18.96 17.24
N ILE A 197 14.38 -19.14 18.31
CA ILE A 197 15.48 -20.10 18.39
C ILE A 197 14.95 -21.29 19.18
N TRP A 198 14.99 -22.46 18.57
CA TRP A 198 14.36 -23.68 19.07
C TRP A 198 15.42 -24.69 19.51
N THR A 199 15.17 -25.47 20.56
CA THR A 199 15.97 -26.68 20.82
C THR A 199 15.37 -27.90 20.10
N GLU A 200 16.22 -28.87 19.75
CA GLU A 200 15.86 -30.08 19.00
C GLU A 200 14.67 -30.84 19.64
N SER A 201 14.72 -31.07 20.96
CA SER A 201 13.64 -31.73 21.72
C SER A 201 12.32 -30.95 21.73
N VAL A 202 12.36 -29.61 21.61
CA VAL A 202 11.13 -28.80 21.51
C VAL A 202 10.43 -29.05 20.19
N PHE A 203 11.17 -29.20 19.09
CA PHE A 203 10.59 -29.40 17.77
C PHE A 203 9.78 -30.69 17.71
N GLN A 204 10.32 -31.78 18.25
CA GLN A 204 9.63 -33.07 18.38
C GLN A 204 8.35 -32.94 19.24
N LYS A 205 8.46 -32.25 20.38
CA LYS A 205 7.35 -32.04 21.34
C LYS A 205 6.23 -31.12 20.85
N LEU A 206 6.44 -30.35 19.77
CA LEU A 206 5.38 -29.52 19.19
C LEU A 206 4.26 -30.36 18.56
N ASP A 207 4.59 -31.45 17.84
CA ASP A 207 3.57 -32.33 17.25
C ASP A 207 2.82 -33.13 18.33
N GLU A 208 3.45 -33.49 19.46
CA GLU A 208 2.75 -34.07 20.63
C GLU A 208 1.78 -33.07 21.28
N LEU A 209 2.19 -31.79 21.34
CA LEU A 209 1.41 -30.72 21.97
C LEU A 209 0.25 -30.23 21.11
N TYR A 210 0.35 -30.23 19.78
CA TYR A 210 -0.66 -29.65 18.89
C TYR A 210 -1.33 -30.66 17.96
N GLY A 211 -0.72 -31.83 17.75
CA GLY A 211 -1.17 -32.81 16.77
C GLY A 211 -0.84 -32.40 15.34
N THR A 212 -1.17 -33.30 14.41
CA THR A 212 -1.34 -32.98 12.99
C THR A 212 -2.83 -33.01 12.68
N TRP A 213 -3.28 -32.46 11.55
CA TRP A 213 -4.72 -32.49 11.22
C TRP A 213 -5.31 -33.92 11.17
N HIS A 214 -4.49 -34.94 10.88
CA HIS A 214 -4.88 -36.36 10.88
C HIS A 214 -4.76 -37.04 12.26
N LYS A 215 -3.93 -36.51 13.17
CA LYS A 215 -3.67 -37.08 14.51
C LYS A 215 -3.80 -36.00 15.58
N ALA A 216 -4.88 -36.06 16.36
CA ALA A 216 -5.15 -35.14 17.48
C ALA A 216 -3.99 -35.09 18.50
N ALA A 217 -3.91 -33.99 19.25
CA ALA A 217 -2.83 -33.73 20.20
C ALA A 217 -2.84 -34.73 21.37
N SER A 218 -1.69 -35.35 21.65
CA SER A 218 -1.55 -36.30 22.76
C SER A 218 -1.49 -35.60 24.13
N LEU A 219 -0.87 -34.42 24.20
CA LEU A 219 -0.69 -33.67 25.45
C LEU A 219 -1.79 -32.63 25.73
N LYS A 220 -2.88 -32.61 24.93
CA LYS A 220 -4.03 -31.71 25.13
C LYS A 220 -5.33 -32.45 24.83
N SER A 221 -6.11 -32.73 25.87
CA SER A 221 -7.46 -33.28 25.70
C SER A 221 -8.32 -32.43 24.76
N ASN A 222 -9.09 -33.13 23.93
CA ASN A 222 -10.04 -32.62 22.94
C ASN A 222 -9.48 -31.46 22.11
N TYR A 223 -8.31 -31.68 21.49
CA TYR A 223 -7.65 -30.68 20.66
C TYR A 223 -7.05 -31.24 19.36
N ASN A 224 -7.29 -30.52 18.26
CA ASN A 224 -6.66 -30.70 16.96
C ASN A 224 -6.36 -29.30 16.38
N LEU A 225 -5.47 -29.23 15.39
CA LEU A 225 -5.11 -28.00 14.68
C LEU A 225 -6.32 -27.36 13.97
N PRO A 226 -6.38 -26.02 13.89
CA PRO A 226 -7.46 -25.35 13.18
C PRO A 226 -7.41 -25.63 11.67
N MET A 227 -8.60 -25.79 11.07
CA MET A 227 -8.78 -25.96 9.63
C MET A 227 -8.49 -24.68 8.84
N HIS A 228 -7.98 -24.86 7.62
CA HIS A 228 -7.82 -23.80 6.63
C HIS A 228 -9.16 -23.47 5.98
N LYS A 229 -9.47 -22.17 5.82
CA LYS A 229 -10.60 -21.73 4.99
C LYS A 229 -10.32 -21.79 3.48
N MET A 230 -9.03 -21.78 3.12
CA MET A 230 -8.52 -21.74 1.75
C MET A 230 -7.18 -22.47 1.76
N LEU A 231 -7.03 -23.48 0.90
CA LEU A 231 -5.85 -24.36 0.90
C LEU A 231 -4.65 -23.74 0.15
N ASN A 232 -4.87 -23.30 -1.09
CA ASN A 232 -3.91 -22.49 -1.83
C ASN A 232 -4.24 -21.01 -1.62
N THR A 233 -3.32 -20.24 -1.02
CA THR A 233 -3.48 -18.79 -0.79
C THR A 233 -2.88 -17.91 -1.89
N ASP A 234 -2.27 -18.51 -2.93
CA ASP A 234 -1.68 -17.78 -4.06
C ASP A 234 -2.77 -17.36 -5.06
N LEU A 235 -3.32 -16.16 -4.84
CA LEU A 235 -4.35 -15.58 -5.71
C LEU A 235 -3.84 -15.28 -7.13
N SER A 236 -2.55 -14.95 -7.29
CA SER A 236 -1.92 -14.74 -8.61
C SER A 236 -2.01 -16.03 -9.43
N ARG A 237 -1.48 -17.14 -8.92
CA ARG A 237 -1.49 -18.45 -9.59
C ARG A 237 -2.90 -18.99 -9.81
N ILE A 238 -3.86 -18.68 -8.95
CA ILE A 238 -5.28 -19.05 -9.16
C ILE A 238 -5.87 -18.22 -10.30
N LEU A 239 -5.71 -16.89 -10.29
CA LEU A 239 -6.29 -16.01 -11.32
C LEU A 239 -5.64 -16.21 -12.69
N GLU A 240 -4.35 -16.54 -12.74
CA GLU A 240 -3.60 -16.80 -13.97
C GLU A 240 -3.76 -18.25 -14.49
N SER A 241 -4.51 -19.11 -13.80
CA SER A 241 -4.70 -20.50 -14.20
C SER A 241 -5.46 -20.61 -15.53
N PRO A 242 -5.09 -21.54 -16.43
CA PRO A 242 -5.71 -21.65 -17.75
C PRO A 242 -7.18 -22.07 -17.70
N GLU A 243 -7.61 -22.73 -16.62
CA GLU A 243 -9.02 -23.08 -16.36
C GLU A 243 -9.86 -21.84 -16.14
N ILE A 244 -9.37 -20.89 -15.31
CA ILE A 244 -10.05 -19.61 -15.08
C ILE A 244 -9.95 -18.71 -16.31
N GLN A 245 -8.75 -18.53 -16.88
CA GLN A 245 -8.53 -17.65 -18.03
C GLN A 245 -9.36 -18.05 -19.26
N ARG A 246 -9.60 -19.36 -19.49
CA ARG A 246 -10.49 -19.85 -20.57
C ARG A 246 -11.96 -19.45 -20.38
N ALA A 247 -12.40 -19.24 -19.14
CA ALA A 247 -13.77 -18.85 -18.81
C ALA A 247 -13.98 -17.32 -18.70
N LEU A 248 -12.90 -16.52 -18.71
CA LEU A 248 -12.98 -15.06 -18.58
C LEU A 248 -13.24 -14.37 -19.93
N ARG A 249 -14.10 -13.34 -19.92
CA ARG A 249 -14.24 -12.42 -21.05
C ARG A 249 -13.05 -11.47 -21.15
N ALA A 250 -12.82 -10.92 -22.35
CA ALA A 250 -11.82 -9.88 -22.57
C ALA A 250 -12.04 -8.65 -21.65
N PRO A 251 -10.97 -8.09 -21.04
CA PRO A 251 -11.10 -7.03 -20.02
C PRO A 251 -11.36 -5.64 -20.63
N CYS A 252 -12.50 -5.04 -20.27
CA CYS A 252 -12.91 -3.70 -20.74
C CYS A 252 -12.09 -2.56 -20.08
N LYS A 253 -10.80 -2.42 -20.41
CA LYS A 253 -9.89 -1.42 -19.83
C LYS A 253 -10.14 0.05 -20.25
N LYS A 254 -11.18 0.33 -21.04
CA LYS A 254 -11.46 1.66 -21.62
C LYS A 254 -12.29 2.53 -20.67
N ILE A 255 -11.67 3.57 -20.11
CA ILE A 255 -12.35 4.52 -19.21
C ILE A 255 -13.16 5.54 -20.04
N HIS A 256 -14.48 5.43 -20.01
CA HIS A 256 -15.40 6.40 -20.61
C HIS A 256 -15.62 7.58 -19.65
N ARG A 257 -14.93 8.70 -19.89
CA ARG A 257 -15.12 9.96 -19.15
C ARG A 257 -16.32 10.75 -19.70
N SER A 258 -16.97 11.56 -18.86
CA SER A 258 -18.03 12.47 -19.29
C SER A 258 -17.52 13.44 -20.36
N VAL A 259 -18.24 13.54 -21.48
CA VAL A 259 -17.90 14.41 -22.61
C VAL A 259 -18.74 15.69 -22.50
N LEU A 260 -18.07 16.83 -22.32
CA LEU A 260 -18.74 18.13 -22.27
C LEU A 260 -19.59 18.38 -23.52
N LYS A 261 -20.91 18.51 -23.35
CA LYS A 261 -21.89 18.76 -24.42
C LYS A 261 -21.70 20.17 -24.99
N LYS A 262 -20.81 20.30 -25.98
CA LYS A 262 -20.61 21.53 -26.76
C LYS A 262 -21.85 21.81 -27.62
N ASN A 263 -22.33 23.05 -27.61
CA ASN A 263 -23.51 23.46 -28.40
C ASN A 263 -23.19 23.38 -29.92
N PRO A 264 -23.92 22.59 -30.73
CA PRO A 264 -23.67 22.45 -32.17
C PRO A 264 -23.85 23.76 -32.95
N LEU A 265 -24.87 24.56 -32.61
CA LEU A 265 -25.18 25.83 -33.28
C LEU A 265 -24.05 26.87 -33.10
N LYS A 266 -23.29 26.76 -32.01
CA LYS A 266 -22.10 27.60 -31.73
C LYS A 266 -20.78 26.92 -32.09
N ASN A 267 -20.78 25.67 -32.55
CA ASN A 267 -19.56 24.93 -32.87
C ASN A 267 -19.74 24.05 -34.11
N LEU A 268 -19.35 24.60 -35.26
CA LEU A 268 -19.50 23.96 -36.58
C LEU A 268 -18.89 22.55 -36.64
N ARG A 269 -17.75 22.26 -35.98
CA ARG A 269 -17.18 20.89 -35.97
C ARG A 269 -18.04 19.88 -35.22
N ILE A 270 -18.79 20.32 -34.21
CA ILE A 270 -19.77 19.47 -33.51
C ILE A 270 -21.05 19.32 -34.33
N MET A 271 -21.50 20.39 -35.02
CA MET A 271 -22.59 20.28 -35.99
C MET A 271 -22.26 19.26 -37.08
N LEU A 272 -21.09 19.35 -37.73
CA LEU A 272 -20.70 18.41 -38.79
C LEU A 272 -20.51 16.96 -38.30
N ARG A 273 -20.15 16.77 -37.03
CA ARG A 273 -20.07 15.42 -36.42
C ARG A 273 -21.46 14.79 -36.19
N LEU A 274 -22.51 15.61 -36.04
CA LEU A 274 -23.89 15.16 -35.83
C LEU A 274 -24.69 15.12 -37.15
N ASN A 275 -24.41 16.06 -38.06
CA ASN A 275 -25.05 16.21 -39.36
C ASN A 275 -24.01 16.72 -40.40
N PRO A 276 -23.40 15.81 -41.20
CA PRO A 276 -22.45 16.21 -42.24
C PRO A 276 -23.04 17.12 -43.33
N TYR A 277 -24.34 16.96 -43.66
CA TYR A 277 -25.02 17.73 -44.71
C TYR A 277 -25.12 19.24 -44.39
N ALA A 278 -25.04 19.60 -43.10
CA ALA A 278 -24.95 21.00 -42.68
C ALA A 278 -23.76 21.75 -43.32
N LYS A 279 -22.69 21.05 -43.74
CA LYS A 279 -21.59 21.66 -44.51
C LYS A 279 -22.09 22.16 -45.87
N THR A 280 -22.71 21.27 -46.64
CA THR A 280 -23.22 21.56 -47.99
C THR A 280 -24.32 22.60 -47.95
N MET A 281 -25.25 22.49 -46.99
CA MET A 281 -26.29 23.49 -46.76
C MET A 281 -25.68 24.88 -46.50
N HIS A 282 -24.74 25.00 -45.56
CA HIS A 282 -24.12 26.27 -45.21
C HIS A 282 -23.31 26.87 -46.38
N GLN A 283 -22.58 26.05 -47.14
CA GLN A 283 -21.87 26.49 -48.34
C GLN A 283 -22.84 27.00 -49.42
N ASN A 284 -23.94 26.30 -49.67
CA ASN A 284 -24.96 26.72 -50.63
C ASN A 284 -25.64 28.02 -50.20
N THR A 285 -25.98 28.17 -48.92
CA THR A 285 -26.54 29.43 -48.37
C THR A 285 -25.57 30.60 -48.53
N ILE A 286 -24.27 30.42 -48.23
CA ILE A 286 -23.25 31.47 -48.43
C ILE A 286 -23.16 31.87 -49.92
N LEU A 287 -23.12 30.89 -50.83
CA LEU A 287 -23.05 31.15 -52.27
C LEU A 287 -24.31 31.85 -52.80
N GLN A 288 -25.49 31.50 -52.30
CA GLN A 288 -26.76 32.18 -52.61
C GLN A 288 -26.77 33.62 -52.06
N GLN A 289 -26.37 33.83 -50.80
CA GLN A 289 -26.30 35.15 -50.19
C GLN A 289 -25.30 36.07 -50.91
N ALA A 290 -24.11 35.55 -51.28
CA ALA A 290 -23.13 36.30 -52.04
C ALA A 290 -23.64 36.70 -53.44
N LYS A 291 -24.32 35.78 -54.14
CA LYS A 291 -24.98 36.09 -55.43
C LYS A 291 -26.05 37.17 -55.26
N ASN A 292 -26.94 37.03 -54.28
CA ASN A 292 -28.03 37.98 -54.04
C ASN A 292 -27.51 39.36 -53.62
N HIS A 293 -26.48 39.42 -52.77
CA HIS A 293 -25.82 40.66 -52.41
C HIS A 293 -25.16 41.32 -53.62
N LYS A 294 -24.47 40.55 -54.48
CA LYS A 294 -23.91 41.10 -55.73
C LYS A 294 -25.00 41.68 -56.61
N ILE A 295 -26.08 40.94 -56.87
CA ILE A 295 -27.23 41.43 -57.67
C ILE A 295 -27.83 42.71 -57.06
N HIS A 296 -27.89 42.83 -55.73
CA HIS A 296 -28.35 44.06 -55.08
C HIS A 296 -27.35 45.22 -55.22
N MET A 297 -26.04 44.98 -55.14
CA MET A 297 -25.03 46.02 -55.36
C MET A 297 -25.01 46.46 -56.83
N ASP A 298 -25.06 45.52 -57.77
CA ASP A 298 -25.11 45.78 -59.21
C ASP A 298 -26.38 46.60 -59.57
N LYS A 299 -27.54 46.25 -58.99
CA LYS A 299 -28.78 47.04 -59.13
C LYS A 299 -28.71 48.41 -58.46
N ALA A 300 -28.07 48.53 -57.30
CA ALA A 300 -27.90 49.81 -56.61
C ALA A 300 -26.94 50.74 -57.37
N ALA A 301 -25.89 50.20 -57.99
CA ALA A 301 -25.00 50.92 -58.89
C ALA A 301 -25.77 51.38 -60.15
N ALA A 302 -26.48 50.49 -60.84
CA ALA A 302 -27.31 50.87 -61.99
C ALA A 302 -28.38 51.93 -61.64
N ALA A 303 -28.95 51.89 -60.43
CA ALA A 303 -29.88 52.91 -59.93
C ALA A 303 -29.22 54.22 -59.42
N LEU A 304 -27.89 54.29 -59.43
CA LEU A 304 -27.10 55.51 -59.25
C LEU A 304 -26.64 56.06 -60.62
N GLU A 305 -26.15 55.20 -61.52
CA GLU A 305 -25.84 55.52 -62.92
C GLU A 305 -27.06 56.16 -63.59
N ALA A 306 -28.24 55.52 -63.52
CA ALA A 306 -29.49 56.06 -64.06
C ALA A 306 -29.98 57.36 -63.39
N LYS A 307 -29.35 57.80 -62.28
CA LYS A 307 -29.60 59.11 -61.64
C LYS A 307 -28.56 60.16 -62.02
N SER A 308 -27.37 59.77 -62.47
CA SER A 308 -26.44 60.67 -63.18
C SER A 308 -26.86 60.86 -64.63
N ASP A 309 -27.34 59.82 -65.31
CA ASP A 309 -27.75 59.87 -66.72
C ASP A 309 -29.01 60.74 -66.94
N GLN A 310 -29.80 60.96 -65.89
CA GLN A 310 -30.89 61.95 -65.88
C GLN A 310 -30.41 63.40 -65.72
N LYS A 311 -29.09 63.69 -65.69
CA LYS A 311 -28.55 65.06 -65.63
C LYS A 311 -27.27 65.32 -66.44
N GLY A 312 -27.48 65.78 -67.67
CA GLY A 312 -26.59 66.73 -68.35
C GLY A 312 -27.39 67.61 -69.32
N VAL A 313 -27.23 68.94 -69.40
CA VAL A 313 -26.34 69.89 -68.65
C VAL A 313 -27.00 71.30 -68.66
N GLU A 314 -27.15 72.11 -67.59
CA GLU A 314 -27.07 71.87 -66.13
C GLU A 314 -28.29 72.48 -65.36
N GLY A 315 -28.69 73.77 -65.43
CA GLY A 315 -28.03 74.95 -66.01
C GLY A 315 -28.30 76.29 -65.28
N LYS A 316 -28.70 76.31 -63.98
CA LYS A 316 -28.94 77.54 -63.17
C LYS A 316 -28.67 77.33 -61.68
N LYS A 317 -27.75 78.13 -61.12
CA LYS A 317 -27.64 78.47 -59.68
C LYS A 317 -28.55 79.68 -59.37
N PRO A 318 -29.09 79.82 -58.15
CA PRO A 318 -28.34 80.35 -56.99
C PRO A 318 -28.15 79.29 -55.88
N VAL A 319 -27.14 79.32 -54.99
CA VAL A 319 -26.38 80.38 -54.28
C VAL A 319 -27.05 80.85 -52.98
N VAL A 320 -26.54 80.28 -51.88
CA VAL A 320 -26.51 80.76 -50.47
C VAL A 320 -27.81 80.78 -49.65
N GLY A 321 -27.76 80.09 -48.50
CA GLY A 321 -28.79 80.03 -47.46
C GLY A 321 -28.32 79.17 -46.29
N ASN A 322 -27.41 79.69 -45.44
CA ASN A 322 -26.73 78.91 -44.41
C ASN A 322 -27.68 78.39 -43.30
N LYS A 323 -27.50 77.11 -42.92
CA LYS A 323 -27.22 76.78 -41.51
C LYS A 323 -26.49 75.45 -41.32
N GLU A 324 -25.60 75.48 -40.34
CA GLU A 324 -24.77 74.40 -39.80
C GLU A 324 -25.63 73.24 -39.22
N LYS A 325 -25.13 72.03 -38.89
CA LYS A 325 -23.92 71.75 -38.08
C LYS A 325 -23.28 70.36 -38.36
N LYS A 326 -21.94 70.40 -38.48
CA LYS A 326 -20.91 69.47 -37.92
C LYS A 326 -21.11 67.95 -38.13
N ALA A 327 -20.19 67.20 -38.74
CA ALA A 327 -18.86 66.80 -38.19
C ALA A 327 -18.98 66.27 -36.74
N VAL A 328 -18.53 65.07 -36.36
CA VAL A 328 -17.20 64.42 -36.49
C VAL A 328 -17.43 62.89 -36.33
N GLY A 329 -16.63 61.95 -36.86
CA GLY A 329 -15.44 62.07 -37.71
C GLY A 329 -14.78 60.70 -37.99
N ASN A 330 -13.81 60.67 -38.91
CA ASN A 330 -13.16 59.44 -39.38
C ASN A 330 -12.25 58.76 -38.35
N LYS A 331 -12.18 57.42 -38.41
CA LYS A 331 -10.87 56.74 -38.43
C LYS A 331 -10.85 55.47 -39.28
N LYS A 332 -10.63 55.70 -40.59
CA LYS A 332 -10.21 54.68 -41.57
C LYS A 332 -8.98 53.92 -41.04
N LEU A 333 -8.83 52.64 -41.38
CA LEU A 333 -7.57 51.93 -41.15
C LEU A 333 -6.42 52.63 -41.90
N LYS A 334 -5.31 52.90 -41.22
CA LYS A 334 -3.99 52.95 -41.84
C LYS A 334 -3.24 51.67 -41.47
N LYS A 335 -2.87 50.87 -42.48
CA LYS A 335 -1.54 50.25 -42.48
C LYS A 335 -0.55 51.32 -42.97
N PRO A 336 0.70 51.29 -42.50
CA PRO A 336 1.75 50.85 -43.41
C PRO A 336 2.87 50.04 -42.74
N ALA A 337 3.80 49.57 -43.58
CA ALA A 337 5.22 49.30 -43.30
C ALA A 337 5.64 48.32 -42.19
N VAL A 338 6.17 47.18 -42.67
CA VAL A 338 7.39 46.48 -42.23
C VAL A 338 8.34 47.27 -41.31
N GLY A 339 8.82 46.69 -40.20
CA GLY A 339 9.99 47.20 -39.48
C GLY A 339 10.37 46.57 -38.12
N LYS A 340 11.43 45.74 -38.10
CA LYS A 340 12.36 45.38 -36.98
C LYS A 340 11.85 44.94 -35.58
N LYS A 341 12.24 43.69 -35.24
CA LYS A 341 12.68 43.11 -33.93
C LYS A 341 12.42 43.86 -32.60
N ALA A 342 11.86 43.11 -31.62
CA ALA A 342 12.40 42.99 -30.24
C ALA A 342 11.87 41.69 -29.54
N ALA A 343 12.37 41.38 -28.34
CA ALA A 343 12.05 40.17 -27.54
C ALA A 343 10.60 40.15 -26.97
N GLY A 344 10.04 39.03 -26.49
CA GLY A 344 10.52 37.64 -26.46
C GLY A 344 10.40 36.96 -25.08
N THR A 345 9.62 35.87 -24.97
CA THR A 345 9.51 35.09 -23.71
C THR A 345 9.17 33.60 -23.91
N LYS A 346 10.09 32.74 -23.44
CA LYS A 346 9.92 31.36 -22.90
C LYS A 346 9.06 30.30 -23.64
N LYS A 347 9.80 29.35 -24.25
CA LYS A 347 9.49 27.90 -24.37
C LYS A 347 9.02 27.30 -23.02
N PRO A 348 8.25 26.18 -23.01
CA PRO A 348 8.81 24.83 -23.22
C PRO A 348 8.19 24.14 -24.44
N ALA A 349 8.93 23.44 -25.32
CA ALA A 349 9.81 22.27 -25.15
C ALA A 349 9.03 20.96 -25.35
N ALA A 350 9.15 20.39 -26.55
CA ALA A 350 8.65 19.06 -26.87
C ALA A 350 9.67 18.00 -26.43
N GLU A 351 9.19 16.94 -25.77
CA GLU A 351 9.96 15.73 -25.55
C GLU A 351 9.91 14.81 -26.79
N LYS A 352 10.84 13.86 -26.85
CA LYS A 352 11.08 13.01 -28.03
C LYS A 352 10.25 11.73 -27.96
N GLU A 353 9.77 11.26 -29.11
CA GLU A 353 9.40 9.85 -29.25
C GLU A 353 10.66 8.97 -29.21
N PRO A 354 10.67 7.86 -28.45
CA PRO A 354 11.70 6.84 -28.55
C PRO A 354 11.40 5.91 -29.73
N THR A 355 12.39 5.73 -30.62
CA THR A 355 12.32 4.82 -31.77
C THR A 355 12.27 3.35 -31.34
N GLU A 356 11.37 2.56 -31.93
CA GLU A 356 11.39 1.10 -31.79
C GLU A 356 12.70 0.48 -32.31
N LYS A 357 13.19 -0.56 -31.63
CA LYS A 357 14.28 -1.41 -32.12
C LYS A 357 13.70 -2.69 -32.73
N LYS A 358 14.13 -3.03 -33.95
CA LYS A 358 13.94 -4.39 -34.48
C LYS A 358 14.64 -5.42 -33.58
N PRO A 359 14.03 -6.59 -33.31
CA PRO A 359 14.79 -7.77 -32.89
C PRO A 359 15.60 -8.32 -34.07
N THR A 360 16.75 -8.93 -33.77
CA THR A 360 17.64 -9.59 -34.74
C THR A 360 17.18 -11.01 -35.07
N SER A 361 17.55 -11.48 -36.25
CA SER A 361 17.42 -12.89 -36.65
C SER A 361 18.51 -13.75 -36.02
N GLU A 362 18.13 -14.89 -35.44
CA GLU A 362 19.05 -16.00 -35.15
C GLU A 362 18.76 -17.20 -36.07
N GLU A 363 19.76 -18.04 -36.29
CA GLU A 363 19.83 -18.96 -37.42
C GLU A 363 19.11 -20.29 -37.19
N LYS A 364 18.74 -20.96 -38.30
CA LYS A 364 18.28 -22.35 -38.29
C LYS A 364 18.85 -23.13 -39.48
N LYS A 365 19.93 -23.87 -39.22
CA LYS A 365 20.55 -24.87 -40.10
C LYS A 365 20.65 -26.17 -39.29
N THR A 366 19.83 -27.17 -39.58
CA THR A 366 19.97 -28.23 -40.62
C THR A 366 21.04 -29.26 -40.28
N ALA A 367 20.65 -30.53 -40.40
CA ALA A 367 21.39 -31.70 -39.94
C ALA A 367 22.72 -31.96 -40.65
N ALA A 368 23.62 -32.59 -39.89
CA ALA A 368 24.46 -33.70 -40.30
C ALA A 368 24.48 -34.71 -39.13
#